data_AF-A0A7S2MQE7-F1
#
_entry.id   AF-A0A7S2MQE7-F1
#
_cell.length_a   1.000
_cell.length_b   1.000
_cell.length_c   1.000
_cell.angle_alpha   90.00
_cell.angle_beta   90.00
_cell.angle_gamma   90.00
#
_symmetry.space_group_name_H-M   'P 1'
#
loop_
_entity.id
_entity.type
_entity.pdbx_description
1 polymer ?
#
loop_
_entity_poly.entity_id
_entity_poly.type
_entity_poly.pdbx_seq_one_letter_code
_entity_poly.pdbx_strand_id
1 'polypeptide(L)'
;GDDGTAGSAFEMEQLLVSRLIHLLAHEDSDELFTIFVAARRHFGQGGVKRICYTLVPLVFAALRLAQIVRKKELLEEPPTLKFSTRKIFQFLHEIVTAMAHSYPEHCLKLFLQCAQAADNCSLKAIAYEFVSQASILYEDELTDSKKQLRALISMVGTLLTCRNFDDQDYDTLITKTTQYAAKLLKKPDQCRMVTLCSHLFWVGKSEDETHYHDDRRVLECLQRSLKIADVCMASSMHVHLFVEILNRYLYYFENDNQLITEKYISGLIALINEHIDNMDMSEQRSEIEAHYRSTLAHIRGMQQNEKTAEKFANIVLFNEKS
;
A
#
# COMPACT_ATOMS: atom_id res chain seq x y z
N GLY A 1 31.73 -7.15 24.72
CA GLY A 1 30.51 -7.78 24.22
C GLY A 1 29.41 -7.68 25.27
N ASP A 2 29.02 -6.46 25.63
CA ASP A 2 28.04 -6.19 26.70
C ASP A 2 26.99 -5.13 26.30
N ASP A 3 27.12 -4.56 25.09
CA ASP A 3 26.16 -3.57 24.56
C ASP A 3 24.86 -4.22 24.07
N GLY A 4 24.92 -5.48 23.62
CA GLY A 4 23.74 -6.19 23.11
C GLY A 4 22.75 -6.63 24.19
N THR A 5 23.24 -6.94 25.39
CA THR A 5 22.46 -7.32 26.56
C THR A 5 21.79 -6.11 27.21
N ALA A 6 22.51 -4.99 27.34
CA ALA A 6 21.98 -3.73 27.88
C ALA A 6 20.92 -3.10 26.96
N GLY A 7 21.11 -3.15 25.64
CA GLY A 7 20.11 -2.70 24.66
C GLY A 7 18.79 -3.49 24.77
N SER A 8 18.87 -4.82 24.85
CA SER A 8 17.72 -5.71 25.02
C SER A 8 16.98 -5.47 26.34
N ALA A 9 17.69 -5.26 27.45
CA ALA A 9 17.09 -4.94 28.74
C ALA A 9 16.31 -3.62 28.73
N PHE A 10 16.90 -2.57 28.16
CA PHE A 10 16.24 -1.28 28.00
C PHE A 10 14.96 -1.37 27.15
N GLU A 11 15.01 -2.11 26.04
CA GLU A 11 13.84 -2.33 25.18
C GLU A 11 12.72 -3.06 25.94
N MET A 12 13.05 -4.10 26.71
CA MET A 12 12.08 -4.81 27.56
C MET A 12 11.43 -3.89 28.59
N GLU A 13 12.21 -3.00 29.24
CA GLU A 13 11.65 -2.01 30.15
C GLU A 13 10.70 -1.05 29.44
N GLN A 14 11.06 -0.54 28.24
CA GLN A 14 10.17 0.34 27.49
C GLN A 14 8.88 -0.37 27.04
N LEU A 15 8.96 -1.67 26.73
CA LEU A 15 7.77 -2.50 26.44
C LEU A 15 6.88 -2.73 27.67
N LEU A 16 7.41 -2.65 28.89
CA LEU A 16 6.57 -2.65 30.10
C LEU A 16 5.88 -1.31 30.30
N VAL A 17 6.60 -0.20 30.06
CA VAL A 17 6.01 1.15 30.14
C VAL A 17 4.92 1.33 29.07
N SER A 18 5.09 0.78 27.87
CA SER A 18 4.08 0.85 26.81
C SER A 18 2.75 0.19 27.21
N ARG A 19 2.78 -0.85 28.06
CA ARG A 19 1.57 -1.51 28.59
C ARG A 19 0.72 -0.60 29.46
N LEU A 20 1.33 0.39 30.13
CA LEU A 20 0.59 1.35 30.95
C LEU A 20 -0.47 2.09 30.13
N ILE A 21 -0.19 2.36 28.85
CA ILE A 21 -1.13 3.06 27.95
C ILE A 21 -2.39 2.23 27.71
N HIS A 22 -2.28 0.90 27.70
CA HIS A 22 -3.44 0.02 27.57
C HIS A 22 -4.29 -0.04 28.84
N LEU A 23 -3.76 0.38 29.98
CA LEU A 23 -4.50 0.53 31.24
C LEU A 23 -5.18 1.89 31.37
N LEU A 24 -4.85 2.86 30.50
CA LEU A 24 -5.54 4.15 30.45
C LEU A 24 -6.91 3.95 29.81
N ALA A 25 -7.92 3.80 30.65
CA ALA A 25 -9.31 3.62 30.25
C ALA A 25 -10.22 4.50 31.11
N HIS A 26 -11.25 5.05 30.48
CA HIS A 26 -12.30 5.81 31.15
C HIS A 26 -13.58 5.72 30.31
N GLU A 27 -14.75 5.72 30.95
CA GLU A 27 -16.05 5.61 30.26
C GLU A 27 -16.39 6.89 29.48
N ASP A 28 -16.09 8.04 30.08
CA ASP A 28 -16.21 9.34 29.42
C ASP A 28 -15.04 9.58 28.45
N SER A 29 -15.40 9.94 27.21
CA SER A 29 -14.44 10.15 26.13
C SER A 29 -13.61 11.43 26.27
N ASP A 30 -14.15 12.48 26.90
CA ASP A 30 -13.44 13.73 27.09
C ASP A 30 -12.40 13.62 28.21
N GLU A 31 -12.75 12.94 29.30
CA GLU A 31 -11.81 12.61 30.37
C GLU A 31 -10.71 11.66 29.85
N LEU A 32 -11.06 10.65 29.04
CA LEU A 32 -10.07 9.77 28.43
C LEU A 32 -9.09 10.54 27.52
N PHE A 33 -9.60 11.49 26.72
CA PHE A 33 -8.73 12.34 25.91
C PHE A 33 -7.82 13.21 26.77
N THR A 34 -8.32 13.76 27.88
CA THR A 34 -7.53 14.54 28.83
C THR A 34 -6.39 13.71 29.44
N ILE A 35 -6.67 12.44 29.76
CA ILE A 35 -5.66 11.47 30.21
C ILE A 35 -4.59 11.26 29.11
N PHE A 36 -4.99 11.10 27.85
CA PHE A 36 -4.04 10.95 26.73
C PHE A 36 -3.18 12.19 26.52
N VAL A 37 -3.73 13.39 26.67
CA VAL A 37 -2.97 14.64 26.60
C VAL A 37 -1.92 14.70 27.71
N ALA A 38 -2.29 14.33 28.94
CA ALA A 38 -1.35 14.24 30.05
C ALA A 38 -0.27 13.18 29.78
N ALA A 39 -0.65 11.99 29.30
CA ALA A 39 0.27 10.92 28.96
C ALA A 39 1.29 11.36 27.90
N ARG A 40 0.85 12.02 26.82
CA ARG A 40 1.76 12.59 25.81
C ARG A 40 2.75 13.57 26.42
N ARG A 41 2.29 14.48 27.30
CA ARG A 41 3.16 15.48 27.94
C ARG A 41 4.28 14.81 28.75
N HIS A 42 3.96 13.78 29.51
CA HIS A 42 4.94 13.08 30.35
C HIS A 42 5.85 12.14 29.54
N PHE A 43 5.30 11.33 28.63
CA PHE A 43 6.09 10.40 27.83
C PHE A 43 6.91 11.11 26.74
N GLY A 44 6.43 12.22 26.19
CA GLY A 44 7.14 13.02 25.19
C GLY A 44 8.46 13.63 25.70
N GLN A 45 8.59 13.82 27.02
CA GLN A 45 9.82 14.31 27.66
C GLN A 45 10.85 13.20 27.90
N GLY A 46 10.53 11.93 27.59
CA GLY A 46 11.41 10.78 27.83
C GLY A 46 12.63 10.68 26.91
N GLY A 47 12.74 11.56 25.91
CA GLY A 47 13.84 11.57 24.93
C GLY A 47 13.66 10.56 23.81
N VAL A 48 14.46 10.73 22.75
CA VAL A 48 14.32 10.02 21.46
C VAL A 48 14.24 8.50 21.63
N LYS A 49 15.12 7.91 22.45
CA LYS A 49 15.17 6.44 22.67
C LYS A 49 13.90 5.84 23.31
N ARG A 50 13.07 6.65 23.99
CA ARG A 50 11.86 6.19 24.70
C ARG A 50 10.57 6.49 23.95
N ILE A 51 10.53 7.61 23.22
CA ILE A 51 9.30 8.07 22.57
C ILE A 51 8.80 7.09 21.50
N CYS A 52 9.68 6.38 20.79
CA CYS A 52 9.26 5.38 19.81
C CYS A 52 8.50 4.19 20.42
N TYR A 53 8.74 3.86 21.69
CA TYR A 53 8.05 2.77 22.38
C TYR A 53 6.79 3.22 23.10
N THR A 54 6.79 4.45 23.61
CA THR A 54 5.71 4.97 24.46
C THR A 54 4.68 5.79 23.68
N LEU A 55 5.06 6.55 22.67
CA LEU A 55 4.10 7.35 21.91
C LEU A 55 3.35 6.54 20.84
N VAL A 56 3.94 5.45 20.33
CA VAL A 56 3.28 4.58 19.34
C VAL A 56 2.00 3.92 19.89
N PRO A 57 1.99 3.26 21.06
CA PRO A 57 0.75 2.75 21.65
C PRO A 57 -0.26 3.86 21.94
N LEU A 58 0.20 5.06 22.30
CA LEU A 58 -0.66 6.22 22.54
C LEU A 58 -1.35 6.68 21.26
N VAL A 59 -0.64 6.68 20.12
CA VAL A 59 -1.22 6.92 18.79
C VAL A 59 -2.34 5.93 18.51
N PHE A 60 -2.12 4.63 18.68
CA PHE A 60 -3.17 3.62 18.45
C PHE A 60 -4.34 3.71 19.45
N ALA A 61 -4.07 4.07 20.71
CA ALA A 61 -5.14 4.32 21.68
C ALA A 61 -5.99 5.53 21.28
N ALA A 62 -5.36 6.62 20.85
CA ALA A 62 -6.05 7.82 20.38
C ALA A 62 -6.80 7.61 19.04
N LEU A 63 -6.30 6.77 18.14
CA LEU A 63 -7.01 6.37 16.91
C LEU A 63 -8.32 5.64 17.23
N ARG A 64 -8.31 4.73 18.21
CA ARG A 64 -9.54 4.06 18.68
C ARG A 64 -10.52 5.06 19.29
N LEU A 65 -10.03 6.00 20.08
CA LEU A 65 -10.86 7.07 20.65
C LEU A 65 -11.48 7.96 19.56
N ALA A 66 -10.72 8.30 18.51
CA ALA A 66 -11.21 9.11 17.40
C ALA A 66 -12.45 8.49 16.73
N GLN A 67 -12.45 7.16 16.53
CA GLN A 67 -13.59 6.42 15.99
C GLN A 67 -14.80 6.44 16.93
N ILE A 68 -14.59 6.29 18.24
CA ILE A 68 -15.66 6.34 19.24
C ILE A 68 -16.30 7.72 19.28
N VAL A 69 -15.47 8.77 19.36
CA VAL A 69 -15.92 10.17 19.37
C VAL A 69 -16.65 10.49 18.07
N ARG A 70 -16.16 10.01 16.92
CA ARG A 70 -16.83 10.23 15.63
C ARG A 70 -18.22 9.63 15.59
N LYS A 71 -18.40 8.42 16.13
CA LYS A 71 -19.73 7.78 16.20
C LYS A 71 -20.69 8.59 17.09
N LYS A 72 -20.22 9.08 18.23
CA LYS A 72 -21.03 9.94 19.11
C LYS A 72 -21.41 11.26 18.44
N GLU A 73 -20.47 11.93 17.75
CA GLU A 73 -20.73 13.15 16.97
C GLU A 73 -21.81 12.98 15.89
N LEU A 74 -21.93 11.78 15.30
CA LEU A 74 -22.92 11.49 14.27
C LEU A 74 -24.29 11.10 14.83
N LEU A 75 -24.37 10.72 16.12
CA LEU A 75 -25.62 10.28 16.77
C LEU A 75 -26.30 11.42 17.55
N GLU A 76 -25.54 12.40 18.03
CA GLU A 76 -26.04 13.49 18.86
C GLU A 76 -26.11 14.82 18.08
N GLU A 77 -27.28 15.44 18.03
CA GLU A 77 -27.48 16.81 17.52
C GLU A 77 -28.11 17.71 18.61
N PRO A 78 -27.40 18.71 19.18
CA PRO A 78 -25.96 19.02 19.01
C PRO A 78 -25.06 18.08 19.83
N PRO A 79 -23.79 17.89 19.41
CA PRO A 79 -22.86 17.06 20.15
C PRO A 79 -22.56 17.66 21.53
N THR A 80 -22.69 16.84 22.57
CA THR A 80 -22.42 17.24 23.97
C THR A 80 -20.93 17.20 24.33
N LEU A 81 -20.11 16.67 23.42
CA LEU A 81 -18.68 16.41 23.59
C LEU A 81 -17.86 17.70 23.66
N LYS A 82 -16.93 17.76 24.61
CA LYS A 82 -15.97 18.88 24.73
C LYS A 82 -14.91 18.82 23.64
N PHE A 83 -14.45 17.62 23.27
CA PHE A 83 -13.42 17.43 22.26
C PHE A 83 -13.95 16.74 21.01
N SER A 84 -13.73 17.37 19.86
CA SER A 84 -14.14 16.83 18.57
C SER A 84 -13.15 15.78 18.04
N THR A 85 -13.61 14.94 17.12
CA THR A 85 -12.75 13.99 16.39
C THR A 85 -11.60 14.71 15.68
N ARG A 86 -11.85 15.93 15.17
CA ARG A 86 -10.81 16.77 14.54
C ARG A 86 -9.71 17.14 15.53
N LYS A 87 -10.05 17.41 16.79
CA LYS A 87 -9.06 17.73 17.83
C LYS A 87 -8.18 16.54 18.15
N ILE A 88 -8.74 15.32 18.12
CA ILE A 88 -7.97 14.09 18.33
C ILE A 88 -6.99 13.86 17.18
N PHE A 89 -7.41 14.09 15.93
CA PHE A 89 -6.49 13.99 14.79
C PHE A 89 -5.40 15.06 14.79
N GLN A 90 -5.69 16.29 15.24
CA GLN A 90 -4.65 17.29 15.48
C GLN A 90 -3.61 16.78 16.50
N PHE A 91 -4.08 16.20 17.60
CA PHE A 91 -3.21 15.62 18.63
C PHE A 91 -2.35 14.48 18.08
N LEU A 92 -2.92 13.60 17.24
CA LEU A 92 -2.19 12.52 16.56
C LEU A 92 -1.11 13.06 15.63
N HIS A 93 -1.47 14.05 14.80
CA HIS A 93 -0.53 14.70 13.89
C HIS A 93 0.68 15.24 14.64
N GLU A 94 0.47 16.03 15.69
CA GLU A 94 1.58 16.60 16.47
C GLU A 94 2.47 15.54 17.14
N ILE A 95 1.92 14.38 17.57
CA ILE A 95 2.74 13.27 18.10
C ILE A 95 3.63 12.71 17.00
N VAL A 96 3.05 12.38 15.85
CA VAL A 96 3.80 11.72 14.77
C VAL A 96 4.84 12.67 14.18
N THR A 97 4.52 13.95 13.99
CA THR A 97 5.47 14.98 13.54
C THR A 97 6.65 15.12 14.51
N ALA A 98 6.42 15.10 15.82
CA ALA A 98 7.50 15.20 16.82
C ALA A 98 8.49 14.03 16.76
N MET A 99 8.08 12.87 16.22
CA MET A 99 8.93 11.69 16.05
C MET A 99 9.52 11.56 14.65
N ALA A 100 9.01 12.29 13.66
CA ALA A 100 9.26 12.06 12.24
C ALA A 100 10.75 12.08 11.87
N HIS A 101 11.50 13.06 12.39
CA HIS A 101 12.92 13.21 12.08
C HIS A 101 13.79 12.10 12.68
N SER A 102 13.41 11.58 13.85
CA SER A 102 14.17 10.53 14.53
C SER A 102 13.82 9.13 14.03
N TYR A 103 12.57 8.93 13.59
CA TYR A 103 12.02 7.64 13.21
C TYR A 103 11.20 7.72 11.91
N PRO A 104 11.80 8.12 10.78
CA PRO A 104 11.05 8.46 9.57
C PRO A 104 10.26 7.28 8.99
N GLU A 105 10.86 6.08 8.92
CA GLU A 105 10.16 4.90 8.40
C GLU A 105 8.93 4.52 9.25
N HIS A 106 9.05 4.65 10.58
CA HIS A 106 7.95 4.33 11.49
C HIS A 106 6.86 5.40 11.41
N CYS A 107 7.24 6.68 11.42
CA CYS A 107 6.31 7.79 11.38
C CYS A 107 5.55 7.85 10.05
N LEU A 108 6.19 7.48 8.93
CA LEU A 108 5.50 7.33 7.66
C LEU A 108 4.35 6.34 7.78
N LYS A 109 4.60 5.16 8.36
CA LYS A 109 3.54 4.15 8.59
C LYS A 109 2.46 4.66 9.54
N LEU A 110 2.82 5.40 10.60
CA LEU A 110 1.85 6.00 11.51
C LEU A 110 0.98 7.06 10.85
N PHE A 111 1.57 7.92 10.00
CA PHE A 111 0.80 8.88 9.21
C PHE A 111 -0.19 8.17 8.28
N LEU A 112 0.25 7.10 7.61
CA LEU A 112 -0.65 6.28 6.79
C LEU A 112 -1.79 5.63 7.59
N GLN A 113 -1.50 5.12 8.80
CA GLN A 113 -2.54 4.59 9.70
C GLN A 113 -3.52 5.69 10.15
N CYS A 114 -3.02 6.91 10.42
CA CYS A 114 -3.88 8.06 10.73
C CYS A 114 -4.73 8.46 9.52
N ALA A 115 -4.18 8.40 8.30
CA ALA A 115 -4.92 8.66 7.07
C ALA A 115 -6.09 7.69 6.89
N GLN A 116 -5.84 6.38 7.04
CA GLN A 116 -6.91 5.36 6.97
C GLN A 116 -8.01 5.59 8.02
N ALA A 117 -7.62 5.91 9.25
CA ALA A 117 -8.60 6.19 10.31
C ALA A 117 -9.40 7.46 10.05
N ALA A 118 -8.78 8.51 9.52
CA ALA A 118 -9.45 9.75 9.15
C ALA A 118 -10.40 9.55 7.95
N ASP A 119 -10.00 8.75 6.95
CA ASP A 119 -10.85 8.35 5.83
C ASP A 119 -12.09 7.60 6.32
N ASN A 120 -11.91 6.62 7.21
CA ASN A 120 -13.01 5.88 7.86
C ASN A 120 -13.94 6.78 8.71
N CYS A 121 -13.47 7.95 9.14
CA CYS A 121 -14.28 8.96 9.82
C CYS A 121 -14.96 9.95 8.85
N SER A 122 -14.78 9.77 7.54
CA SER A 122 -15.21 10.68 6.46
C SER A 122 -14.61 12.09 6.58
N LEU A 123 -13.39 12.20 7.12
CA LEU A 123 -12.66 13.46 7.28
C LEU A 123 -11.64 13.63 6.16
N LYS A 124 -12.12 13.82 4.93
CA LYS A 124 -11.33 13.81 3.67
C LYS A 124 -10.07 14.68 3.74
N ALA A 125 -10.22 15.96 4.10
CA ALA A 125 -9.09 16.90 4.18
C ALA A 125 -8.02 16.49 5.20
N ILE A 126 -8.43 15.87 6.32
CA ILE A 126 -7.49 15.38 7.34
C ILE A 126 -6.77 14.12 6.83
N ALA A 127 -7.50 13.21 6.17
CA ALA A 127 -6.89 12.04 5.55
C ALA A 127 -5.87 12.43 4.48
N TYR A 128 -6.19 13.41 3.63
CA TYR A 128 -5.32 13.94 2.59
C TYR A 128 -4.03 14.53 3.17
N GLU A 129 -4.16 15.33 4.24
CA GLU A 129 -3.01 15.91 4.94
C GLU A 129 -2.07 14.81 5.47
N PHE A 130 -2.62 13.76 6.08
CA PHE A 130 -1.80 12.65 6.57
C PHE A 130 -1.05 11.89 5.46
N VAL A 131 -1.69 11.65 4.31
CA VAL A 131 -0.99 11.05 3.14
C VAL A 131 0.08 12.01 2.60
N SER A 132 -0.20 13.31 2.59
CA SER A 132 0.76 14.34 2.15
C SER A 132 1.99 14.37 3.04
N GLN A 133 1.82 14.34 4.37
CA GLN A 133 2.92 14.24 5.34
C GLN A 133 3.73 12.95 5.17
N ALA A 134 3.07 11.81 4.94
CA ALA A 134 3.77 10.56 4.63
C ALA A 134 4.59 10.66 3.34
N SER A 135 4.09 11.38 2.34
CA SER A 135 4.76 11.60 1.06
C SER A 135 5.97 12.52 1.19
N ILE A 136 5.87 13.60 1.97
CA ILE A 136 7.01 14.48 2.30
C ILE A 136 8.10 13.68 3.00
N LEU A 137 7.72 12.86 3.99
CA LEU A 137 8.68 12.05 4.75
C LEU A 137 9.37 10.98 3.88
N TYR A 138 8.67 10.46 2.87
CA TYR A 138 9.25 9.57 1.87
C TYR A 138 10.30 10.30 1.00
N GLU A 139 10.02 11.54 0.60
CA GLU A 139 10.91 12.34 -0.26
C GLU A 139 12.16 12.82 0.49
N ASP A 140 12.00 13.32 1.71
CA ASP A 140 13.04 14.07 2.40
C ASP A 140 13.94 13.18 3.28
N GLU A 141 13.39 12.15 3.93
CA GLU A 141 14.10 11.39 4.97
C GLU A 141 14.46 9.94 4.57
N LEU A 142 13.75 9.34 3.62
CA LEU A 142 13.99 7.94 3.23
C LEU A 142 14.96 7.83 2.05
N THR A 143 16.22 7.51 2.35
CA THR A 143 17.29 7.33 1.34
C THR A 143 17.64 5.86 1.05
N ASP A 144 17.36 4.94 1.97
CA ASP A 144 17.64 3.51 1.78
C ASP A 144 16.63 2.86 0.81
N SER A 145 17.14 2.24 -0.25
CA SER A 145 16.30 1.63 -1.30
C SER A 145 15.33 0.55 -0.80
N LYS A 146 15.71 -0.25 0.22
CA LYS A 146 14.82 -1.30 0.76
C LYS A 146 13.72 -0.68 1.63
N LYS A 147 14.05 0.35 2.40
CA LYS A 147 13.08 1.12 3.20
C LYS A 147 12.11 1.88 2.30
N GLN A 148 12.60 2.54 1.25
CA GLN A 148 11.77 3.19 0.23
C GLN A 148 10.76 2.21 -0.37
N LEU A 149 11.22 1.03 -0.81
CA LEU A 149 10.33 0.01 -1.37
C LEU A 149 9.22 -0.40 -0.37
N ARG A 150 9.57 -0.69 0.88
CA ARG A 150 8.59 -1.07 1.93
C ARG A 150 7.61 0.04 2.28
N ALA A 151 8.10 1.28 2.34
CA ALA A 151 7.27 2.45 2.57
C ALA A 151 6.28 2.63 1.42
N LEU A 152 6.74 2.51 0.18
CA LEU A 152 5.89 2.67 -0.99
C LEU A 152 4.82 1.58 -1.09
N ILE A 153 5.14 0.33 -0.76
CA ILE A 153 4.13 -0.74 -0.63
C ILE A 153 3.05 -0.36 0.39
N SER A 154 3.46 0.23 1.53
CA SER A 154 2.52 0.67 2.57
C SER A 154 1.65 1.83 2.09
N MET A 155 2.21 2.77 1.32
CA MET A 155 1.47 3.89 0.72
C MET A 155 0.42 3.40 -0.28
N VAL A 156 0.82 2.50 -1.20
CA VAL A 156 -0.10 1.91 -2.18
C VAL A 156 -1.22 1.16 -1.47
N GLY A 157 -0.89 0.29 -0.51
CA GLY A 157 -1.90 -0.44 0.27
C GLY A 157 -2.86 0.49 1.03
N THR A 158 -2.36 1.62 1.53
CA THR A 158 -3.18 2.62 2.23
C THR A 158 -4.16 3.29 1.27
N LEU A 159 -3.69 3.78 0.13
CA LEU A 159 -4.54 4.42 -0.87
C LEU A 159 -5.60 3.46 -1.41
N LEU A 160 -5.24 2.19 -1.65
CA LEU A 160 -6.20 1.15 -2.07
C LEU A 160 -7.30 0.86 -1.05
N THR A 161 -7.11 1.22 0.23
CA THR A 161 -8.13 1.06 1.28
C THR A 161 -8.96 2.31 1.51
N CYS A 162 -8.48 3.49 1.11
CA CYS A 162 -9.25 4.73 1.24
C CYS A 162 -10.38 4.75 0.20
N ARG A 163 -11.55 5.23 0.62
CA ARG A 163 -12.77 5.22 -0.21
C ARG A 163 -13.51 6.55 -0.22
N ASN A 164 -13.09 7.52 0.60
CA ASN A 164 -13.85 8.75 0.79
C ASN A 164 -13.24 9.98 0.08
N PHE A 165 -12.05 9.87 -0.50
CA PHE A 165 -11.48 10.95 -1.33
C PHE A 165 -12.39 11.27 -2.51
N ASP A 166 -12.35 12.52 -2.98
CA ASP A 166 -12.88 12.83 -4.30
C ASP A 166 -11.88 12.41 -5.38
N ASP A 167 -12.35 12.32 -6.62
CA ASP A 167 -11.56 11.82 -7.74
C ASP A 167 -10.32 12.67 -7.99
N GLN A 168 -10.40 13.99 -7.76
CA GLN A 168 -9.29 14.92 -7.99
C GLN A 168 -8.18 14.74 -6.95
N ASP A 169 -8.53 14.71 -5.67
CA ASP A 169 -7.58 14.48 -4.59
C ASP A 169 -6.97 13.08 -4.70
N TYR A 170 -7.80 12.07 -5.00
CA TYR A 170 -7.34 10.70 -5.18
C TYR A 170 -6.37 10.58 -6.37
N ASP A 171 -6.70 11.12 -7.55
CA ASP A 171 -5.81 11.10 -8.72
C ASP A 171 -4.45 11.75 -8.42
N THR A 172 -4.47 12.87 -7.68
CA THR A 172 -3.25 13.58 -7.26
C THR A 172 -2.34 12.68 -6.42
N LEU A 173 -2.90 12.02 -5.41
CA LEU A 173 -2.15 11.15 -4.51
C LEU A 173 -1.61 9.89 -5.22
N ILE A 174 -2.44 9.23 -6.04
CA ILE A 174 -2.02 8.00 -6.74
C ILE A 174 -1.03 8.31 -7.86
N THR A 175 -1.16 9.46 -8.55
CA THR A 175 -0.20 9.91 -9.55
C THR A 175 1.15 10.18 -8.89
N LYS A 176 1.19 10.89 -7.75
CA LYS A 176 2.43 11.14 -7.02
C LYS A 176 3.07 9.82 -6.55
N THR A 177 2.28 8.91 -5.99
CA THR A 177 2.75 7.58 -5.54
C THR A 177 3.33 6.75 -6.68
N THR A 178 2.67 6.77 -7.85
CA THR A 178 3.15 6.07 -9.06
C THR A 178 4.44 6.67 -9.58
N GLN A 179 4.64 7.99 -9.47
CA GLN A 179 5.90 8.64 -9.81
C GLN A 179 7.06 8.18 -8.92
N TYR A 180 6.81 7.90 -7.64
CA TYR A 180 7.83 7.31 -6.76
C TYR A 180 8.23 5.90 -7.21
N ALA A 181 7.24 5.05 -7.53
CA ALA A 181 7.50 3.71 -8.07
C ALA A 181 8.35 3.77 -9.33
N ALA A 182 8.02 4.71 -10.21
CA ALA A 182 8.73 4.96 -11.46
C ALA A 182 10.14 5.54 -11.29
N LYS A 183 10.56 5.96 -10.09
CA LYS A 183 11.90 6.50 -9.80
C LYS A 183 12.79 5.52 -9.02
N LEU A 184 12.29 4.33 -8.67
CA LEU A 184 13.09 3.32 -7.98
C LEU A 184 14.34 2.94 -8.80
N LEU A 185 15.47 2.81 -8.09
CA LEU A 185 16.78 2.58 -8.71
C LEU A 185 16.91 1.17 -9.30
N LYS A 186 16.40 0.16 -8.59
CA LYS A 186 16.48 -1.24 -9.02
C LYS A 186 15.38 -1.56 -10.01
N LYS A 187 15.75 -1.95 -11.22
CA LYS A 187 14.79 -2.22 -12.32
C LYS A 187 13.74 -3.30 -12.01
N PRO A 188 14.07 -4.44 -11.37
CA PRO A 188 13.04 -5.42 -11.00
C PRO A 188 12.03 -4.86 -9.99
N ASP A 189 12.50 -4.11 -8.98
CA ASP A 189 11.63 -3.48 -7.99
C ASP A 189 10.80 -2.36 -8.62
N GLN A 190 11.40 -1.55 -9.50
CA GLN A 190 10.72 -0.52 -10.30
C GLN A 190 9.59 -1.14 -11.14
N CYS A 191 9.85 -2.24 -11.85
CA CYS A 191 8.87 -2.96 -12.66
C CYS A 191 7.69 -3.47 -11.81
N ARG A 192 7.99 -4.18 -10.72
CA ARG A 192 6.97 -4.70 -9.81
C ARG A 192 6.13 -3.60 -9.19
N MET A 193 6.74 -2.51 -8.75
CA MET A 193 6.02 -1.41 -8.12
C MET A 193 5.17 -0.61 -9.11
N VAL A 194 5.63 -0.35 -10.33
CA VAL A 194 4.80 0.29 -11.37
C VAL A 194 3.63 -0.62 -11.74
N THR A 195 3.87 -1.93 -11.83
CA THR A 195 2.78 -2.92 -12.04
C THR A 195 1.80 -2.92 -10.88
N LEU A 196 2.26 -2.83 -9.63
CA LEU A 196 1.41 -2.76 -8.45
C LEU A 196 0.58 -1.47 -8.42
N CYS A 197 1.18 -0.32 -8.80
CA CYS A 197 0.49 0.97 -8.85
C CYS A 197 -0.64 1.02 -9.90
N SER A 198 -0.65 0.12 -10.89
CA SER A 198 -1.79 0.03 -11.82
C SER A 198 -3.12 -0.17 -11.09
N HIS A 199 -3.14 -0.85 -9.94
CA HIS A 199 -4.36 -1.06 -9.14
C HIS A 199 -4.92 0.22 -8.55
N LEU A 200 -4.08 1.23 -8.30
CA LEU A 200 -4.56 2.50 -7.77
C LEU A 200 -5.50 3.21 -8.73
N PHE A 201 -5.36 2.95 -10.03
CA PHE A 201 -6.21 3.47 -11.10
C PHE A 201 -7.40 2.53 -11.43
N TRP A 202 -7.58 1.45 -10.67
CA TRP A 202 -8.63 0.45 -10.91
C TRP A 202 -9.17 -0.12 -9.59
N VAL A 203 -9.98 0.68 -8.91
CA VAL A 203 -10.47 0.39 -7.57
C VAL A 203 -11.99 0.27 -7.54
N GLY A 204 -12.49 -0.74 -6.82
CA GLY A 204 -13.93 -1.02 -6.72
C GLY A 204 -14.48 -1.70 -7.98
N LYS A 205 -15.71 -2.20 -7.88
CA LYS A 205 -16.48 -2.61 -9.05
C LYS A 205 -17.20 -1.39 -9.63
N SER A 206 -17.49 -1.39 -10.92
CA SER A 206 -18.18 -0.26 -11.57
C SER A 206 -19.57 0.05 -10.99
N GLU A 207 -20.15 -0.89 -10.23
CA GLU A 207 -21.42 -0.72 -9.50
C GLU A 207 -21.26 0.02 -8.16
N ASP A 208 -20.04 0.12 -7.62
CA ASP A 208 -19.79 0.76 -6.33
C ASP A 208 -19.78 2.29 -6.48
N GLU A 209 -20.47 3.03 -5.60
CA GLU A 209 -20.46 4.50 -5.64
C GLU A 209 -19.07 5.11 -5.44
N THR A 210 -18.15 4.36 -4.82
CA THR A 210 -16.77 4.78 -4.52
C THR A 210 -15.74 4.18 -5.48
N HIS A 211 -16.17 3.68 -6.65
CA HIS A 211 -15.23 3.13 -7.62
C HIS A 211 -14.39 4.24 -8.28
N TYR A 212 -13.18 3.89 -8.69
CA TYR A 212 -12.29 4.78 -9.44
C TYR A 212 -11.57 3.97 -10.52
N HIS A 213 -11.95 4.19 -11.78
CA HIS A 213 -11.46 3.46 -12.94
C HIS A 213 -10.88 4.44 -13.97
N ASP A 214 -9.58 4.34 -14.24
CA ASP A 214 -8.92 4.98 -15.38
C ASP A 214 -8.18 3.90 -16.19
N ASP A 215 -8.91 3.30 -17.13
CA ASP A 215 -8.42 2.24 -18.04
C ASP A 215 -7.10 2.63 -18.72
N ARG A 216 -6.98 3.90 -19.11
CA ARG A 216 -5.82 4.39 -19.85
C ARG A 216 -4.59 4.39 -18.96
N ARG A 217 -4.70 4.88 -17.73
CA ARG A 217 -3.60 4.87 -16.75
C ARG A 217 -3.20 3.46 -16.36
N VAL A 218 -4.15 2.53 -16.26
CA VAL A 218 -3.86 1.11 -16.05
C VAL A 218 -2.98 0.58 -17.19
N LEU A 219 -3.41 0.77 -18.43
CA LEU A 219 -2.65 0.32 -19.60
C LEU A 219 -1.28 1.00 -19.70
N GLU A 220 -1.18 2.30 -19.44
CA GLU A 220 0.09 3.05 -19.38
C GLU A 220 1.06 2.44 -18.36
N CYS A 221 0.57 2.06 -17.17
CA CYS A 221 1.38 1.40 -16.15
C CYS A 221 1.90 0.04 -16.64
N LEU A 222 1.03 -0.81 -17.22
CA LEU A 222 1.42 -2.13 -17.69
C LEU A 222 2.42 -2.07 -18.86
N GLN A 223 2.19 -1.19 -19.83
CA GLN A 223 3.12 -0.96 -20.94
C GLN A 223 4.47 -0.41 -20.44
N ARG A 224 4.46 0.47 -19.43
CA ARG A 224 5.68 0.95 -18.81
C ARG A 224 6.41 -0.16 -18.08
N SER A 225 5.70 -1.03 -17.36
CA SER A 225 6.30 -2.20 -16.69
C SER A 225 6.96 -3.16 -17.67
N LEU A 226 6.33 -3.44 -18.83
CA LEU A 226 6.93 -4.24 -19.89
C LEU A 226 8.26 -3.65 -20.36
N LYS A 227 8.27 -2.34 -20.67
CA LYS A 227 9.51 -1.63 -21.07
C LYS A 227 10.60 -1.68 -20.01
N ILE A 228 10.25 -1.68 -18.72
CA ILE A 228 11.22 -1.81 -17.63
C ILE A 228 11.72 -3.25 -17.52
N ALA A 229 10.84 -4.24 -17.70
CA ALA A 229 11.18 -5.66 -17.72
C ALA A 229 12.17 -6.00 -18.84
N ASP A 230 12.01 -5.42 -20.04
CA ASP A 230 12.94 -5.59 -21.16
C ASP A 230 14.38 -5.19 -20.79
N VAL A 231 14.55 -4.15 -19.96
CA VAL A 231 15.88 -3.71 -19.51
C VAL A 231 16.54 -4.73 -18.57
N CYS A 232 15.76 -5.66 -17.99
CA CYS A 232 16.25 -6.74 -17.13
C CYS A 232 16.68 -8.00 -17.90
N MET A 233 16.92 -7.90 -19.21
CA MET A 233 17.40 -9.03 -20.03
C MET A 233 18.73 -9.60 -19.55
N ALA A 234 19.69 -8.74 -19.19
CA ALA A 234 21.03 -9.15 -18.78
C ALA A 234 21.06 -10.04 -17.52
N SER A 235 20.03 -9.97 -16.67
CA SER A 235 19.92 -10.79 -15.45
C SER A 235 18.97 -11.98 -15.59
N SER A 236 18.47 -12.25 -16.81
CA SER A 236 17.44 -13.26 -17.09
C SER A 236 16.13 -13.08 -16.28
N MET A 237 15.98 -11.95 -15.59
CA MET A 237 14.81 -11.65 -14.75
C MET A 237 13.63 -11.14 -15.58
N HIS A 238 13.88 -10.62 -16.78
CA HIS A 238 12.86 -10.14 -17.71
C HIS A 238 11.73 -11.16 -17.94
N VAL A 239 12.05 -12.44 -18.16
CA VAL A 239 11.04 -13.48 -18.39
C VAL A 239 10.15 -13.69 -17.16
N HIS A 240 10.75 -13.73 -15.96
CA HIS A 240 10.00 -13.83 -14.72
C HIS A 240 9.05 -12.62 -14.55
N LEU A 241 9.52 -11.42 -14.86
CA LEU A 241 8.71 -10.19 -14.80
C LEU A 241 7.60 -10.18 -15.86
N PHE A 242 7.84 -10.69 -17.08
CA PHE A 242 6.79 -10.84 -18.09
C PHE A 242 5.68 -11.76 -17.63
N VAL A 243 6.00 -12.89 -16.98
CA VAL A 243 4.98 -13.80 -16.42
C VAL A 243 4.16 -13.10 -15.32
N GLU A 244 4.81 -12.32 -14.44
CA GLU A 244 4.09 -11.51 -13.43
C GLU A 244 3.17 -10.46 -14.08
N ILE A 245 3.65 -9.77 -15.12
CA ILE A 245 2.87 -8.77 -15.86
C ILE A 245 1.72 -9.43 -16.62
N LEU A 246 1.92 -10.62 -17.20
CA LEU A 246 0.87 -11.39 -17.88
C LEU A 246 -0.27 -11.69 -16.91
N ASN A 247 0.04 -12.16 -15.70
CA ASN A 247 -0.96 -12.37 -14.66
C ASN A 247 -1.70 -11.06 -14.30
N ARG A 248 -1.02 -9.91 -14.36
CA ARG A 248 -1.68 -8.61 -14.16
C ARG A 248 -2.60 -8.22 -15.33
N TYR A 249 -2.20 -8.45 -16.57
CA TYR A 249 -3.09 -8.27 -17.74
C TYR A 249 -4.32 -9.17 -17.64
N LEU A 250 -4.14 -10.44 -17.27
CA LEU A 250 -5.25 -11.38 -17.07
C LEU A 250 -6.22 -10.89 -16.00
N TYR A 251 -5.72 -10.42 -14.85
CA TYR A 251 -6.56 -9.84 -13.80
C TYR A 251 -7.48 -8.74 -14.34
N TYR A 252 -6.95 -7.75 -15.08
CA TYR A 252 -7.78 -6.66 -15.59
C TYR A 252 -8.69 -7.09 -16.74
N PHE A 253 -8.21 -7.99 -17.60
CA PHE A 253 -9.02 -8.58 -18.65
C PHE A 253 -10.23 -9.28 -18.04
N GLU A 254 -10.02 -10.13 -17.02
CA GLU A 254 -11.09 -10.83 -16.29
C GLU A 254 -12.11 -9.89 -15.67
N ASN A 255 -11.67 -8.74 -15.17
CA ASN A 255 -12.51 -7.72 -14.54
C ASN A 255 -13.02 -6.63 -15.50
N ASP A 256 -13.09 -6.93 -16.81
CA ASP A 256 -13.76 -6.11 -17.84
C ASP A 256 -13.15 -4.72 -18.07
N ASN A 257 -11.84 -4.59 -17.89
CA ASN A 257 -11.11 -3.40 -18.33
C ASN A 257 -11.16 -3.26 -19.86
N GLN A 258 -11.74 -2.17 -20.38
CA GLN A 258 -12.09 -2.06 -21.80
C GLN A 258 -10.89 -1.93 -22.73
N LEU A 259 -9.76 -1.42 -22.23
CA LEU A 259 -8.57 -1.20 -23.05
C LEU A 259 -7.65 -2.43 -23.09
N ILE A 260 -7.82 -3.37 -22.17
CA ILE A 260 -7.04 -4.60 -22.13
C ILE A 260 -7.73 -5.64 -22.98
N THR A 261 -7.07 -6.01 -24.08
CA THR A 261 -7.59 -6.94 -25.10
C THR A 261 -6.83 -8.26 -25.10
N GLU A 262 -7.46 -9.28 -25.68
CA GLU A 262 -6.88 -10.60 -25.94
C GLU A 262 -5.56 -10.53 -26.73
N LYS A 263 -5.38 -9.48 -27.53
CA LYS A 263 -4.17 -9.26 -28.34
C LYS A 263 -2.96 -8.96 -27.47
N TYR A 264 -3.10 -8.17 -26.40
CA TYR A 264 -2.01 -7.91 -25.47
C TYR A 264 -1.59 -9.18 -24.73
N ILE A 265 -2.57 -10.00 -24.32
CA ILE A 265 -2.33 -11.26 -23.63
C ILE A 265 -1.62 -12.25 -24.57
N SER A 266 -2.18 -12.47 -25.76
CA SER A 266 -1.62 -13.40 -26.76
C SER A 266 -0.23 -12.97 -27.22
N GLY A 267 -0.01 -11.67 -27.42
CA GLY A 267 1.30 -11.13 -27.77
C GLY A 267 2.34 -11.33 -26.66
N LEU A 268 1.96 -11.14 -25.39
CA LEU A 268 2.85 -11.35 -24.25
C LEU A 268 3.16 -12.83 -24.03
N ILE A 269 2.20 -13.73 -24.24
CA ILE A 269 2.42 -15.19 -24.26
C ILE A 269 3.45 -15.57 -25.32
N ALA A 270 3.28 -15.07 -26.55
CA ALA A 270 4.23 -15.33 -27.64
C ALA A 270 5.64 -14.84 -27.29
N LEU A 271 5.75 -13.64 -26.72
CA LEU A 271 7.02 -13.08 -26.26
C LEU A 271 7.67 -13.93 -25.16
N ILE A 272 6.89 -14.38 -24.17
CA ILE A 272 7.39 -15.24 -23.09
C ILE A 272 7.91 -16.57 -23.67
N ASN A 273 7.17 -17.19 -24.60
CA ASN A 273 7.58 -18.45 -25.22
C ASN A 273 8.91 -18.30 -25.96
N GLU A 274 9.07 -17.24 -26.76
CA GLU A 274 10.32 -16.95 -27.47
C GLU A 274 11.50 -16.79 -26.52
N HIS A 275 11.32 -16.07 -25.40
CA HIS A 275 12.41 -15.89 -24.44
C HIS A 275 12.72 -17.17 -23.65
N ILE A 276 11.72 -17.96 -23.25
CA ILE A 276 11.94 -19.24 -22.54
C ILE A 276 12.72 -20.23 -23.42
N ASP A 277 12.37 -20.33 -24.71
CA ASP A 277 13.05 -21.24 -25.65
C ASP A 277 14.54 -20.90 -25.81
N ASN A 278 14.88 -19.61 -25.67
CA ASN A 278 16.26 -19.09 -25.75
C ASN A 278 17.01 -19.08 -24.41
N MET A 279 16.37 -19.44 -23.29
CA MET A 279 17.02 -19.49 -21.98
C MET A 279 17.79 -20.80 -21.77
N ASP A 280 18.99 -20.72 -21.17
CA ASP A 280 19.73 -21.91 -20.75
C ASP A 280 18.99 -22.70 -19.66
N MET A 281 19.15 -24.03 -19.68
CA MET A 281 18.62 -24.91 -18.63
C MET A 281 19.25 -24.55 -17.29
N SER A 282 18.41 -24.11 -16.36
CA SER A 282 18.80 -23.67 -15.02
C SER A 282 17.64 -23.85 -14.04
N GLU A 283 17.93 -23.82 -12.74
CA GLU A 283 16.91 -23.84 -11.68
C GLU A 283 15.92 -22.67 -11.86
N GLN A 284 16.44 -21.47 -12.14
CA GLN A 284 15.65 -20.27 -12.43
C GLN A 284 14.69 -20.47 -13.62
N ARG A 285 15.14 -21.10 -14.71
CA ARG A 285 14.28 -21.43 -15.87
C ARG A 285 13.14 -22.37 -15.45
N SER A 286 13.46 -23.41 -14.69
CA SER A 286 12.46 -24.38 -14.20
C SER A 286 11.37 -23.73 -13.35
N GLU A 287 11.75 -22.82 -12.45
CA GLU A 287 10.80 -22.06 -11.63
C GLU A 287 9.88 -21.16 -12.48
N ILE A 288 10.44 -20.45 -13.46
CA ILE A 288 9.69 -19.59 -14.37
C ILE A 288 8.72 -20.42 -15.22
N GLU A 289 9.17 -21.54 -15.78
CA GLU A 289 8.33 -22.46 -16.57
C GLU A 289 7.19 -23.03 -15.74
N ALA A 290 7.42 -23.40 -14.47
CA ALA A 290 6.38 -23.90 -13.57
C ALA A 290 5.30 -22.84 -13.30
N HIS A 291 5.70 -21.59 -13.03
CA HIS A 291 4.78 -20.47 -12.82
C HIS A 291 4.00 -20.14 -14.10
N TYR A 292 4.70 -20.09 -15.23
CA TYR A 292 4.09 -19.80 -16.52
C TYR A 292 3.11 -20.89 -16.97
N ARG A 293 3.47 -22.17 -16.81
CA ARG A 293 2.57 -23.30 -17.08
C ARG A 293 1.30 -23.24 -16.23
N SER A 294 1.40 -22.82 -14.96
CA SER A 294 0.24 -22.61 -14.10
C SER A 294 -0.66 -21.49 -14.63
N THR A 295 -0.06 -20.41 -15.13
CA THR A 295 -0.76 -19.30 -15.79
C THR A 295 -1.49 -19.77 -17.06
N LEU A 296 -0.82 -20.54 -17.92
CA LEU A 296 -1.45 -21.11 -19.13
C LEU A 296 -2.58 -22.09 -18.79
N ALA A 297 -2.42 -22.90 -17.74
CA ALA A 297 -3.47 -23.81 -17.27
C ALA A 297 -4.71 -23.04 -16.80
N HIS A 298 -4.54 -21.92 -16.11
CA HIS A 298 -5.63 -21.01 -15.74
C HIS A 298 -6.36 -20.50 -16.98
N ILE A 299 -5.65 -19.97 -17.99
CA ILE A 299 -6.25 -19.49 -19.25
C ILE A 299 -7.06 -20.61 -19.93
N ARG A 300 -6.50 -21.83 -20.04
CA ARG A 300 -7.22 -23.00 -20.60
C ARG A 300 -8.48 -23.33 -19.81
N GLY A 301 -8.42 -23.28 -18.48
CA GLY A 301 -9.59 -23.47 -17.62
C GLY A 301 -10.68 -22.43 -17.89
N MET A 302 -10.29 -21.17 -18.09
CA MET A 302 -11.22 -20.09 -18.43
C MET A 302 -11.83 -20.24 -19.83
N GLN A 303 -11.10 -20.80 -20.79
CA GLN A 303 -11.60 -21.13 -22.14
C GLN A 303 -12.62 -22.28 -22.15
N GLN A 304 -12.52 -23.21 -21.21
CA GLN A 304 -13.42 -24.37 -21.10
C GLN A 304 -14.67 -24.09 -20.25
N ASN A 305 -14.63 -23.09 -19.39
CA ASN A 305 -15.73 -22.72 -18.52
C ASN A 305 -16.82 -21.96 -19.30
N GLU A 306 -18.05 -22.48 -19.31
CA GLU A 306 -19.19 -21.93 -20.05
C GLU A 306 -19.41 -20.42 -19.86
N LYS A 307 -19.11 -19.89 -18.66
CA LYS A 307 -19.33 -18.46 -18.35
C LYS A 307 -18.26 -17.54 -18.93
N THR A 308 -17.04 -18.03 -19.10
CA THR A 308 -15.87 -17.22 -19.48
C THR A 308 -15.31 -17.60 -20.85
N ALA A 309 -15.77 -18.71 -21.41
CA ALA A 309 -15.29 -19.27 -22.66
C ALA A 309 -15.34 -18.26 -23.81
N GLU A 310 -16.45 -17.54 -23.98
CA GLU A 310 -16.60 -16.55 -25.06
C GLU A 310 -15.56 -15.43 -24.96
N LYS A 311 -15.36 -14.91 -23.75
CA LYS A 311 -14.39 -13.84 -23.47
C LYS A 311 -12.96 -14.29 -23.72
N PHE A 312 -12.62 -15.53 -23.36
CA PHE A 312 -11.27 -16.08 -23.49
C PHE A 312 -11.00 -16.78 -24.83
N ALA A 313 -12.01 -16.95 -25.68
CA ALA A 313 -11.93 -17.72 -26.92
C ALA A 313 -10.84 -17.23 -27.88
N ASN A 314 -10.65 -15.90 -27.93
CA ASN A 314 -9.71 -15.27 -28.85
C ASN A 314 -8.28 -15.16 -28.31
N ILE A 315 -8.02 -15.63 -27.08
CA ILE A 315 -6.66 -15.68 -26.52
C ILE A 315 -5.91 -16.88 -27.09
N VAL A 316 -4.81 -16.59 -27.79
CA VAL A 316 -3.99 -17.63 -28.43
C VAL A 316 -2.82 -18.00 -27.52
N LEU A 317 -2.71 -19.28 -27.19
CA LEU A 317 -1.70 -19.80 -26.25
C LEU A 317 -0.37 -20.23 -26.90
N PHE A 318 -0.27 -20.24 -28.23
CA PHE A 318 0.85 -20.71 -29.06
C PHE A 318 1.90 -21.59 -28.35
N ASN A 319 1.62 -22.88 -28.22
CA ASN A 319 2.60 -23.96 -28.34
C ASN A 319 1.84 -25.30 -28.33
N GLU A 320 1.25 -25.64 -29.48
CA GLU A 320 1.11 -27.05 -29.87
C GLU A 320 1.96 -27.21 -31.12
N LYS A 321 3.27 -27.33 -30.94
CA LYS A 321 4.05 -28.11 -31.90
C LYS A 321 3.47 -29.52 -31.83
N SER A 322 2.66 -29.85 -32.83
CA SER A 322 2.18 -31.20 -33.13
C SER A 322 3.35 -32.18 -33.30
#